data_AF-A0A6L6XWM2-F1
#
_entry.id   AF-A0A6L6XWM2-F1
#
_cell.length_a   1.000
_cell.length_b   1.000
_cell.length_c   1.000
_cell.angle_alpha   90.00
_cell.angle_beta   90.00
_cell.angle_gamma   90.00
#
_symmetry.space_group_name_H-M   'P 1'
#
loop_
_entity.id
_entity.type
_entity.pdbx_description
1 polymer ?
#
loop_
_entity_poly.entity_id
_entity_poly.type
_entity_poly.pdbx_seq_one_letter_code
_entity_poly.pdbx_strand_id
1 'polypeptide(L)'
;MSRARPDRRPIAALLALGVLVAALVGCSDDAPAPGPDADATAPADVAAAVRAALETRAAAVRDGDAEAFRRTVGGSRAFRAEQQTWYANLTQLPVGRLRYRLDPASLVRDGDGYWVTVTQVLQLDGYDAAPVTSPDRFRFGPVSAAGRARLTSVTDPEWEAAHDVQAQPWDLGRIDVREGFGVLGVFDAGSVGAADAIVASVETGISDVSAWVPYDWSRHVVVYALSDPTFLQGLEDVPGDDPGDLDAVSFPAGEGTRFVLNPRVLGRSEPEVDRLVRHELTHVAVGTHDDAAPVWLSEGLAEWVSVRPIPPEERRLPDSALKAAERGTVRDLPDDRTFNDDDSQAHYGLAWWAVESIANSYGEQAPWTLLDAVSVPGADVGSVVRDQLGLTTRELAQQAVLLILATYAAPGAGLVSPSPT
;
A
#
# COMPACT_ATOMS: atom_id res chain seq x y z
N MET A 1 -23.21 -38.47 27.11
CA MET A 1 -22.18 -39.36 26.55
C MET A 1 -20.83 -38.73 26.77
N SER A 2 -19.94 -39.50 27.39
CA SER A 2 -18.65 -39.07 27.96
C SER A 2 -17.53 -39.35 26.95
N ARG A 3 -16.54 -38.43 26.86
CA ARG A 3 -15.10 -38.64 26.56
C ARG A 3 -14.47 -37.25 26.37
N ALA A 4 -13.93 -36.62 27.42
CA ALA A 4 -12.63 -36.84 28.07
C ALA A 4 -11.43 -36.49 27.16
N ARG A 5 -10.86 -35.31 27.41
CA ARG A 5 -9.52 -34.87 26.99
C ARG A 5 -8.43 -35.74 27.65
N PRO A 6 -7.26 -35.92 27.01
CA PRO A 6 -6.03 -36.23 27.73
C PRO A 6 -5.09 -35.03 27.76
N ASP A 7 -4.81 -34.55 28.97
CA ASP A 7 -3.53 -33.93 29.33
C ASP A 7 -2.47 -35.03 29.47
N ARG A 8 -1.22 -34.76 29.04
CA ARG A 8 0.03 -35.13 29.75
C ARG A 8 1.28 -34.62 29.01
N ARG A 9 1.77 -33.49 29.52
CA ARG A 9 3.14 -33.10 29.95
C ARG A 9 4.38 -33.99 29.66
N PRO A 10 5.59 -33.38 29.73
CA PRO A 10 6.73 -33.60 28.83
C PRO A 10 7.78 -34.58 29.37
N ILE A 11 8.63 -35.09 28.47
CA ILE A 11 9.85 -35.83 28.82
C ILE A 11 11.07 -35.04 28.35
N ALA A 12 11.90 -34.65 29.31
CA ALA A 12 13.28 -34.23 29.13
C ALA A 12 14.21 -35.43 29.42
N ALA A 13 15.24 -35.63 28.59
CA ALA A 13 16.51 -36.32 28.90
C ALA A 13 17.42 -36.19 27.64
N LEU A 14 18.42 -35.31 27.61
CA LEU A 14 19.82 -35.53 28.04
C LEU A 14 20.40 -36.91 27.65
N LEU A 15 21.40 -36.91 26.76
CA LEU A 15 22.66 -37.66 26.96
C LEU A 15 23.71 -37.29 25.89
N ALA A 16 24.85 -36.82 26.38
CA ALA A 16 26.11 -36.63 25.66
C ALA A 16 27.00 -37.86 25.83
N LEU A 17 27.74 -38.25 24.78
CA LEU A 17 28.99 -39.03 24.76
C LEU A 17 29.38 -39.19 23.27
N GLY A 18 30.60 -39.06 22.77
CA GLY A 18 31.94 -39.02 23.35
C GLY A 18 32.90 -39.70 22.37
N VAL A 19 33.78 -38.91 21.74
CA VAL A 19 35.21 -39.16 21.45
C VAL A 19 35.65 -40.50 20.79
N LEU A 20 36.12 -40.37 19.53
CA LEU A 20 37.42 -40.83 18.95
C LEU A 20 37.80 -42.32 18.96
N VAL A 21 38.17 -42.88 17.79
CA VAL A 21 39.46 -43.55 17.48
C VAL A 21 39.52 -43.91 15.97
N ALA A 22 40.75 -43.92 15.46
CA ALA A 22 41.17 -43.74 14.09
C ALA A 22 41.27 -44.99 13.19
N ALA A 23 41.39 -44.69 11.90
CA ALA A 23 42.21 -45.34 10.87
C ALA A 23 41.99 -46.84 10.56
N LEU A 24 41.25 -47.08 9.48
CA LEU A 24 41.61 -48.12 8.51
C LEU A 24 41.65 -47.51 7.11
N VAL A 25 42.84 -47.61 6.52
CA VAL A 25 43.17 -47.26 5.14
C VAL A 25 42.42 -48.23 4.21
N GLY A 26 41.55 -47.69 3.37
CA GLY A 26 40.97 -48.37 2.22
C GLY A 26 41.01 -47.42 1.04
N CYS A 27 41.95 -47.65 0.13
CA CYS A 27 42.00 -46.98 -1.16
C CYS A 27 40.80 -47.41 -2.00
N SER A 28 39.85 -46.51 -2.21
CA SER A 28 38.95 -46.56 -3.36
C SER A 28 38.97 -45.19 -4.03
N ASP A 29 39.57 -45.14 -5.22
CA ASP A 29 39.42 -44.06 -6.17
C ASP A 29 37.94 -43.89 -6.51
N ASP A 30 37.28 -42.97 -5.82
CA ASP A 30 36.02 -42.36 -6.26
C ASP A 30 36.13 -40.89 -5.90
N ALA A 31 36.68 -40.11 -6.84
CA ALA A 31 36.59 -38.67 -6.78
C ALA A 31 35.09 -38.31 -6.77
N PRO A 32 34.57 -37.59 -5.76
CA PRO A 32 33.22 -37.08 -5.82
C PRO A 32 33.13 -36.15 -7.02
N ALA A 33 32.12 -36.35 -7.87
CA ALA A 33 31.79 -35.43 -8.93
C ALA A 33 31.69 -34.01 -8.35
N PRO A 34 32.26 -32.98 -9.01
CA PRO A 34 32.12 -31.62 -8.52
C PRO A 34 30.62 -31.29 -8.47
N GLY A 35 30.14 -30.93 -7.28
CA GLY A 35 28.82 -30.32 -7.12
C GLY A 35 28.74 -29.01 -7.91
N PRO A 36 27.54 -28.47 -8.17
CA PRO A 36 27.41 -27.21 -8.87
C PRO A 36 28.21 -26.14 -8.15
N ASP A 37 29.17 -25.55 -8.86
CA ASP A 37 29.98 -24.42 -8.40
C ASP A 37 29.07 -23.27 -7.97
N ALA A 38 28.80 -23.19 -6.67
CA ALA A 38 28.07 -22.10 -6.05
C ALA A 38 28.94 -20.85 -5.80
N ASP A 39 30.16 -20.80 -6.36
CA ASP A 39 31.17 -19.76 -6.08
C ASP A 39 31.78 -19.10 -7.33
N ALA A 40 31.23 -19.35 -8.54
CA ALA A 40 31.66 -18.62 -9.72
C ALA A 40 31.00 -17.24 -9.75
N THR A 41 31.67 -16.24 -9.17
CA THR A 41 31.32 -14.82 -9.36
C THR A 41 31.18 -14.58 -10.86
N ALA A 42 30.03 -14.06 -11.30
CA ALA A 42 29.77 -13.92 -12.73
C ALA A 42 30.88 -13.10 -13.42
N PRO A 43 31.24 -13.44 -14.67
CA PRO A 43 32.29 -12.74 -15.38
C PRO A 43 32.06 -11.22 -15.40
N ALA A 44 33.09 -10.43 -15.05
CA ALA A 44 32.96 -8.98 -14.88
C ALA A 44 32.47 -8.26 -16.16
N ASP A 45 32.75 -8.82 -17.32
CA ASP A 45 32.27 -8.38 -18.63
C ASP A 45 30.75 -8.57 -18.79
N VAL A 46 30.18 -9.64 -18.25
CA VAL A 46 28.72 -9.87 -18.24
C VAL A 46 28.04 -8.82 -17.38
N ALA A 47 28.54 -8.58 -16.15
CA ALA A 47 27.98 -7.57 -15.25
C ALA A 47 28.02 -6.16 -15.88
N ALA A 48 29.13 -5.82 -16.58
CA ALA A 48 29.26 -4.55 -17.29
C ALA A 48 28.27 -4.45 -18.47
N ALA A 49 28.11 -5.51 -19.27
CA ALA A 49 27.19 -5.55 -20.40
C ALA A 49 25.71 -5.41 -19.95
N VAL A 50 25.34 -6.07 -18.86
CA VAL A 50 24.00 -5.99 -18.25
C VAL A 50 23.73 -4.56 -17.74
N ARG A 51 24.69 -3.97 -17.01
CA ARG A 51 24.57 -2.58 -16.52
C ARG A 51 24.36 -1.61 -17.68
N ALA A 52 25.17 -1.71 -18.73
CA ALA A 52 25.05 -0.84 -19.91
C ALA A 52 23.69 -1.00 -20.63
N ALA A 53 23.16 -2.22 -20.69
CA ALA A 53 21.84 -2.48 -21.27
C ALA A 53 20.72 -1.84 -20.43
N LEU A 54 20.79 -1.93 -19.10
CA LEU A 54 19.83 -1.31 -18.18
C LEU A 54 19.90 0.22 -18.21
N GLU A 55 21.10 0.81 -18.26
CA GLU A 55 21.30 2.26 -18.40
C GLU A 55 20.72 2.77 -19.73
N THR A 56 20.99 2.06 -20.83
CA THR A 56 20.41 2.37 -22.15
C THR A 56 18.89 2.27 -22.13
N ARG A 57 18.34 1.21 -21.51
CA ARG A 57 16.89 1.01 -21.37
C ARG A 57 16.24 2.17 -20.63
N ALA A 58 16.82 2.55 -19.48
CA ALA A 58 16.29 3.62 -18.65
C ALA A 58 16.35 4.98 -19.36
N ALA A 59 17.45 5.29 -20.05
CA ALA A 59 17.58 6.50 -20.86
C ALA A 59 16.56 6.52 -22.00
N ALA A 60 16.42 5.41 -22.72
CA ALA A 60 15.47 5.30 -23.83
C ALA A 60 14.02 5.59 -23.42
N VAL A 61 13.59 5.17 -22.23
CA VAL A 61 12.25 5.50 -21.71
C VAL A 61 12.14 7.00 -21.40
N ARG A 62 13.09 7.58 -20.67
CA ARG A 62 13.08 9.00 -20.31
C ARG A 62 13.12 9.92 -21.54
N ASP A 63 13.88 9.52 -22.55
CA ASP A 63 14.11 10.32 -23.77
C ASP A 63 13.07 10.03 -24.86
N GLY A 64 12.16 9.07 -24.65
CA GLY A 64 11.20 8.64 -25.67
C GLY A 64 11.85 7.97 -26.90
N ASP A 65 13.05 7.40 -26.78
CA ASP A 65 13.75 6.69 -27.86
C ASP A 65 13.34 5.21 -27.95
N ALA A 66 12.25 4.97 -28.68
CA ALA A 66 11.74 3.62 -28.88
C ALA A 66 12.73 2.70 -29.63
N GLU A 67 13.63 3.24 -30.45
CA GLU A 67 14.63 2.43 -31.16
C GLU A 67 15.73 1.97 -30.21
N ALA A 68 16.26 2.87 -29.38
CA ALA A 68 17.20 2.52 -28.32
C ALA A 68 16.61 1.48 -27.37
N PHE A 69 15.36 1.66 -26.95
CA PHE A 69 14.67 0.71 -26.09
C PHE A 69 14.62 -0.69 -26.74
N ARG A 70 14.15 -0.80 -27.99
CA ARG A 70 14.05 -2.08 -28.71
C ARG A 70 15.40 -2.78 -28.86
N ARG A 71 16.52 -2.05 -28.96
CA ARG A 71 17.86 -2.66 -29.06
C ARG A 71 18.27 -3.40 -27.77
N THR A 72 17.67 -3.07 -26.63
CA THR A 72 17.90 -3.73 -25.34
C THR A 72 17.11 -5.03 -25.16
N VAL A 73 16.12 -5.31 -26.02
CA VAL A 73 15.19 -6.45 -25.87
C VAL A 73 15.50 -7.54 -26.89
N GLY A 74 15.70 -8.77 -26.40
CA GLY A 74 16.12 -9.93 -27.20
C GLY A 74 15.08 -11.02 -27.36
N GLY A 75 14.28 -11.33 -26.34
CA GLY A 75 13.52 -12.59 -26.15
C GLY A 75 12.48 -13.00 -27.21
N SER A 76 11.42 -13.68 -26.79
CA SER A 76 10.38 -14.17 -27.71
C SER A 76 9.61 -13.02 -28.39
N ARG A 77 8.83 -13.32 -29.44
CA ARG A 77 7.95 -12.31 -30.07
C ARG A 77 6.92 -11.77 -29.07
N ALA A 78 6.38 -12.64 -28.21
CA ALA A 78 5.43 -12.25 -27.17
C ALA A 78 6.08 -11.31 -26.16
N PHE A 79 7.25 -11.67 -25.63
CA PHE A 79 8.02 -10.83 -24.71
C PHE A 79 8.35 -9.46 -25.32
N ARG A 80 8.80 -9.41 -26.58
CA ARG A 80 9.02 -8.12 -27.25
C ARG A 80 7.76 -7.25 -27.36
N ALA A 81 6.59 -7.85 -27.53
CA ALA A 81 5.33 -7.12 -27.61
C ALA A 81 4.89 -6.59 -26.23
N GLU A 82 5.04 -7.41 -25.19
CA GLU A 82 4.84 -7.03 -23.79
C GLU A 82 5.75 -5.84 -23.40
N GLN A 83 7.05 -5.94 -23.69
CA GLN A 83 8.01 -4.87 -23.42
C GLN A 83 7.73 -3.60 -24.22
N GLN A 84 7.15 -3.70 -25.42
CA GLN A 84 6.72 -2.54 -26.20
C GLN A 84 5.48 -1.87 -25.58
N THR A 85 4.58 -2.64 -24.97
CA THR A 85 3.45 -2.11 -24.18
C THR A 85 3.95 -1.42 -22.93
N TRP A 86 4.85 -2.06 -22.16
CA TRP A 86 5.48 -1.47 -20.97
C TRP A 86 6.16 -0.14 -21.30
N TYR A 87 6.93 -0.10 -22.40
CA TYR A 87 7.54 1.14 -22.87
C TYR A 87 6.50 2.21 -23.18
N ALA A 88 5.44 1.86 -23.92
CA ALA A 88 4.37 2.79 -24.27
C ALA A 88 3.65 3.32 -23.02
N ASN A 89 3.45 2.48 -22.01
CA ASN A 89 2.88 2.87 -20.72
C ASN A 89 3.78 3.89 -20.00
N LEU A 90 5.07 3.58 -19.81
CA LEU A 90 5.96 4.48 -19.10
C LEU A 90 6.17 5.82 -19.81
N THR A 91 6.13 5.85 -21.15
CA THR A 91 6.24 7.11 -21.89
C THR A 91 5.00 8.00 -21.81
N GLN A 92 3.88 7.50 -21.28
CA GLN A 92 2.72 8.34 -20.94
C GLN A 92 2.87 9.05 -19.59
N LEU A 93 3.73 8.52 -18.72
CA LEU A 93 3.92 9.05 -17.37
C LEU A 93 4.97 10.18 -17.36
N PRO A 94 4.88 11.13 -16.43
CA PRO A 94 5.90 12.17 -16.25
C PRO A 94 7.15 11.60 -15.57
N VAL A 95 7.90 10.72 -16.24
CA VAL A 95 9.06 10.03 -15.65
C VAL A 95 10.24 11.00 -15.50
N GLY A 96 10.44 11.55 -14.31
CA GLY A 96 11.60 12.39 -13.97
C GLY A 96 12.85 11.58 -13.69
N ARG A 97 12.69 10.38 -13.11
CA ARG A 97 13.79 9.45 -12.84
C ARG A 97 13.37 8.03 -13.17
N LEU A 98 14.23 7.34 -13.91
CA LEU A 98 14.20 5.89 -14.04
C LEU A 98 15.64 5.39 -14.00
N ARG A 99 15.96 4.39 -13.19
CA ARG A 99 17.27 3.73 -13.23
C ARG A 99 17.14 2.35 -12.62
N TYR A 100 18.14 1.52 -12.90
CA TYR A 100 18.26 0.21 -12.31
C TYR A 100 19.54 0.15 -11.49
N ARG A 101 19.45 -0.37 -10.27
CA ARG A 101 20.62 -0.79 -9.48
C ARG A 101 20.76 -2.29 -9.65
N LEU A 102 21.90 -2.71 -10.19
CA LEU A 102 22.25 -4.12 -10.34
C LEU A 102 22.96 -4.58 -9.06
N ASP A 103 22.62 -5.77 -8.55
CA ASP A 103 23.50 -6.50 -7.64
C ASP A 103 24.34 -7.52 -8.43
N PRO A 104 25.64 -7.25 -8.69
CA PRO A 104 26.49 -8.16 -9.45
C PRO A 104 26.69 -9.52 -8.77
N ALA A 105 26.55 -9.60 -7.45
CA ALA A 105 26.70 -10.87 -6.72
C ALA A 105 25.50 -11.80 -6.93
N SER A 106 24.34 -11.26 -7.32
CA SER A 106 23.12 -12.02 -7.63
C SER A 106 23.09 -12.62 -9.04
N LEU A 107 24.14 -12.41 -9.85
CA LEU A 107 24.22 -12.96 -11.20
C LEU A 107 24.33 -14.48 -11.15
N VAL A 108 23.28 -15.18 -11.61
CA VAL A 108 23.24 -16.64 -11.69
C VAL A 108 23.15 -17.06 -13.14
N ARG A 109 24.09 -17.91 -13.58
CA ARG A 109 24.09 -18.48 -14.94
C ARG A 109 22.93 -19.45 -15.09
N ASP A 110 22.14 -19.27 -16.15
CA ASP A 110 21.00 -20.14 -16.49
C ASP A 110 21.04 -20.46 -17.99
N GLY A 111 21.43 -21.68 -18.33
CA GLY A 111 21.62 -22.10 -19.71
C GLY A 111 22.70 -21.29 -20.42
N ASP A 112 22.31 -20.49 -21.42
CA ASP A 112 23.15 -19.56 -22.17
C ASP A 112 23.03 -18.10 -21.69
N GLY A 113 22.16 -17.83 -20.72
CA GLY A 113 21.86 -16.51 -20.18
C GLY A 113 22.19 -16.38 -18.69
N TYR A 114 21.72 -15.28 -18.12
CA TYR A 114 21.92 -14.94 -16.71
C TYR A 114 20.66 -14.34 -16.11
N TRP A 115 20.29 -14.81 -14.93
CA TRP A 115 19.37 -14.10 -14.04
C TRP A 115 20.15 -13.14 -13.16
N VAL A 116 19.54 -12.01 -12.82
CA VAL A 116 20.13 -11.04 -11.90
C VAL A 116 19.06 -10.24 -11.18
N THR A 117 19.27 -10.00 -9.90
CA THR A 117 18.43 -9.10 -9.11
C THR A 117 18.75 -7.65 -9.48
N VAL A 118 17.68 -6.89 -9.71
CA VAL A 118 17.73 -5.46 -10.00
C VAL A 118 16.81 -4.74 -9.03
N THR A 119 17.17 -3.53 -8.63
CA THR A 119 16.24 -2.59 -8.01
C THR A 119 15.90 -1.53 -9.01
N GLN A 120 14.65 -1.50 -9.46
CA GLN A 120 14.13 -0.38 -10.25
C GLN A 120 13.94 0.81 -9.32
N VAL A 121 14.34 1.99 -9.77
CA VAL A 121 14.14 3.26 -9.07
C VAL A 121 13.41 4.19 -10.03
N LEU A 122 12.13 4.45 -9.75
CA LEU A 122 11.23 5.26 -10.56
C LEU A 122 10.79 6.49 -9.75
N GLN A 123 10.73 7.65 -10.38
CA GLN A 123 10.13 8.85 -9.80
C GLN A 123 9.26 9.52 -10.86
N LEU A 124 8.00 9.77 -10.51
CA LEU A 124 7.07 10.57 -11.27
C LEU A 124 7.29 12.04 -10.89
N ASP A 125 7.77 12.82 -11.84
CA ASP A 125 8.14 14.22 -11.66
C ASP A 125 6.90 15.04 -11.28
N GLY A 126 7.05 15.88 -10.25
CA GLY A 126 5.96 16.66 -9.68
C GLY A 126 5.00 15.89 -8.76
N TYR A 127 4.99 14.55 -8.78
CA TYR A 127 4.06 13.73 -7.97
C TYR A 127 4.75 13.03 -6.80
N ASP A 128 5.91 12.42 -7.04
CA ASP A 128 6.65 11.71 -6.00
C ASP A 128 7.67 12.61 -5.30
N ALA A 129 7.54 12.74 -3.97
CA ALA A 129 8.50 13.47 -3.15
C ALA A 129 9.92 12.85 -3.22
N ALA A 130 10.00 11.52 -3.29
CA ALA A 130 11.23 10.77 -3.44
C ALA A 130 11.03 9.58 -4.41
N PRO A 131 12.09 9.07 -5.05
CA PRO A 131 11.97 7.92 -5.94
C PRO A 131 11.44 6.67 -5.22
N VAL A 132 10.44 6.03 -5.81
CA VAL A 132 9.94 4.71 -5.41
C VAL A 132 10.91 3.63 -5.90
N THR A 133 11.20 2.66 -5.04
CA THR A 133 12.10 1.55 -5.37
C THR A 133 11.37 0.22 -5.32
N SER A 134 11.51 -0.58 -6.36
CA SER A 134 10.90 -1.91 -6.46
C SER A 134 11.99 -2.94 -6.77
N PRO A 135 12.13 -4.01 -5.97
CA PRO A 135 13.01 -5.12 -6.30
C PRO A 135 12.41 -5.96 -7.44
N ASP A 136 13.27 -6.53 -8.28
CA ASP A 136 12.87 -7.38 -9.40
C ASP A 136 14.04 -8.31 -9.78
N ARG A 137 13.77 -9.33 -10.61
CA ARG A 137 14.77 -10.25 -11.12
C ARG A 137 14.62 -10.42 -12.63
N PHE A 138 15.65 -9.98 -13.35
CA PHE A 138 15.65 -9.94 -14.80
C PHE A 138 16.52 -11.03 -15.42
N ARG A 139 16.08 -11.57 -16.56
CA ARG A 139 16.87 -12.51 -17.35
C ARG A 139 17.48 -11.85 -18.57
N PHE A 140 18.78 -11.96 -18.73
CA PHE A 140 19.51 -11.55 -19.93
C PHE A 140 19.94 -12.78 -20.73
N GLY A 141 19.82 -12.69 -22.06
CA GLY A 141 20.37 -13.69 -22.97
C GLY A 141 21.91 -13.62 -23.05
N PRO A 142 22.53 -14.47 -23.88
CA PRO A 142 23.98 -14.47 -24.05
C PRO A 142 24.50 -13.10 -24.49
N VAL A 143 25.61 -12.67 -23.89
CA VAL A 143 26.31 -11.45 -24.30
C VAL A 143 26.85 -11.66 -25.71
N SER A 144 26.47 -10.78 -26.63
CA SER A 144 26.94 -10.87 -28.03
C SER A 144 28.44 -10.65 -28.13
N ALA A 145 29.06 -11.07 -29.25
CA ALA A 145 30.47 -10.81 -29.54
C ALA A 145 30.85 -9.31 -29.49
N ALA A 146 29.88 -8.41 -29.65
CA ALA A 146 30.06 -6.96 -29.50
C ALA A 146 29.89 -6.46 -28.05
N GLY A 147 29.87 -7.35 -27.06
CA GLY A 147 29.74 -7.00 -25.63
C GLY A 147 28.35 -6.52 -25.20
N ARG A 148 27.30 -6.80 -25.99
CA ARG A 148 25.92 -6.33 -25.69
C ARG A 148 25.08 -7.44 -25.07
N ALA A 149 24.50 -7.16 -23.90
CA ALA A 149 23.45 -7.96 -23.28
C ALA A 149 22.07 -7.52 -23.79
N ARG A 150 21.11 -8.45 -23.80
CA ARG A 150 19.71 -8.15 -24.11
C ARG A 150 18.78 -8.82 -23.12
N LEU A 151 17.78 -8.09 -22.68
CA LEU A 151 16.73 -8.57 -21.79
C LEU A 151 15.86 -9.60 -22.50
N THR A 152 15.55 -10.68 -21.80
CA THR A 152 14.80 -11.84 -22.32
C THR A 152 13.63 -12.26 -21.44
N SER A 153 13.63 -11.87 -20.17
CA SER A 153 12.49 -11.95 -19.25
C SER A 153 12.59 -10.82 -18.20
N VAL A 154 11.45 -10.34 -17.73
CA VAL A 154 11.32 -9.49 -16.53
C VAL A 154 10.49 -10.18 -15.44
N THR A 155 10.17 -11.46 -15.63
CA THR A 155 9.29 -12.18 -14.71
C THR A 155 9.97 -13.46 -14.26
N ASP A 156 10.07 -13.64 -12.94
CA ASP A 156 10.52 -14.85 -12.24
C ASP A 156 9.54 -15.16 -11.10
N PRO A 157 8.45 -15.89 -11.36
CA PRO A 157 7.34 -16.01 -10.39
C PRO A 157 7.74 -16.63 -9.05
N GLU A 158 8.69 -17.56 -9.05
CA GLU A 158 9.18 -18.18 -7.81
C GLU A 158 9.98 -17.17 -6.98
N TRP A 159 10.78 -16.33 -7.64
CA TRP A 159 11.53 -15.29 -6.96
C TRP A 159 10.63 -14.15 -6.49
N GLU A 160 9.70 -13.69 -7.34
CA GLU A 160 8.73 -12.64 -7.02
C GLU A 160 7.88 -12.99 -5.80
N ALA A 161 7.33 -14.21 -5.75
CA ALA A 161 6.54 -14.69 -4.62
C ALA A 161 7.37 -14.88 -3.33
N ALA A 162 8.69 -15.04 -3.44
CA ALA A 162 9.58 -15.17 -2.28
C ALA A 162 10.12 -13.81 -1.78
N HIS A 163 9.89 -12.72 -2.51
CA HIS A 163 10.37 -11.38 -2.21
C HIS A 163 9.24 -10.34 -2.23
N ASP A 164 7.99 -10.81 -2.21
CA ASP A 164 6.79 -9.98 -2.11
C ASP A 164 6.78 -8.84 -3.16
N VAL A 165 7.13 -9.20 -4.40
CA VAL A 165 7.26 -8.23 -5.49
C VAL A 165 5.88 -7.79 -5.96
N GLN A 166 5.56 -6.53 -5.67
CA GLN A 166 4.31 -5.95 -6.13
C GLN A 166 4.40 -5.41 -7.56
N ALA A 167 3.63 -6.02 -8.46
CA ALA A 167 3.47 -5.57 -9.83
C ALA A 167 2.88 -4.16 -9.87
N GLN A 168 3.35 -3.30 -10.78
CA GLN A 168 2.81 -1.95 -10.95
C GLN A 168 1.74 -1.92 -12.05
N PRO A 169 0.85 -0.91 -12.09
CA PRO A 169 -0.22 -0.85 -13.09
C PRO A 169 0.28 -0.96 -14.55
N TRP A 170 1.45 -0.38 -14.84
CA TRP A 170 2.07 -0.40 -16.17
C TRP A 170 2.77 -1.73 -16.52
N ASP A 171 2.88 -2.67 -15.58
CA ASP A 171 3.40 -4.02 -15.81
C ASP A 171 2.28 -5.01 -16.20
N LEU A 172 1.04 -4.74 -15.76
CA LEU A 172 -0.11 -5.65 -15.89
C LEU A 172 -0.80 -5.59 -17.25
N GLY A 173 -0.69 -4.47 -17.97
CA GLY A 173 -1.42 -4.27 -19.22
C GLY A 173 -1.26 -2.87 -19.77
N ARG A 174 -2.05 -2.54 -20.80
CA ARG A 174 -2.07 -1.17 -21.33
C ARG A 174 -2.75 -0.25 -20.33
N ILE A 175 -2.11 0.89 -20.06
CA ILE A 175 -2.70 1.96 -19.27
C ILE A 175 -3.07 3.16 -20.17
N ASP A 176 -3.99 3.97 -19.67
CA ASP A 176 -4.33 5.31 -20.17
C ASP A 176 -4.08 6.29 -19.02
N VAL A 177 -3.26 7.31 -19.25
CA VAL A 177 -2.92 8.32 -18.25
C VAL A 177 -3.73 9.59 -18.52
N ARG A 178 -4.41 10.11 -17.50
CA ARG A 178 -5.05 11.43 -17.53
C ARG A 178 -4.45 12.34 -16.49
N GLU A 179 -4.17 13.56 -16.90
CA GLU A 179 -3.65 14.60 -16.04
C GLU A 179 -4.70 15.67 -15.80
N GLY A 180 -4.73 16.16 -14.57
CA GLY A 180 -5.46 17.35 -14.13
C GLY A 180 -4.56 18.25 -13.30
N PHE A 181 -5.10 19.33 -12.75
CA PHE A 181 -4.42 20.22 -11.82
C PHE A 181 -4.03 19.48 -10.54
N GLY A 182 -2.77 19.03 -10.48
CA GLY A 182 -2.25 18.26 -9.35
C GLY A 182 -2.70 16.79 -9.34
N VAL A 183 -3.21 16.25 -10.45
CA VAL A 183 -3.73 14.88 -10.51
C VAL A 183 -3.07 14.11 -11.65
N LEU A 184 -2.53 12.93 -11.33
CA LEU A 184 -2.11 11.91 -12.29
C LEU A 184 -2.99 10.67 -12.09
N GLY A 185 -4.00 10.54 -12.95
CA GLY A 185 -4.86 9.37 -12.97
C GLY A 185 -4.32 8.28 -13.89
N VAL A 186 -4.24 7.05 -13.40
CA VAL A 186 -3.88 5.86 -14.18
C VAL A 186 -5.10 4.95 -14.30
N PHE A 187 -5.49 4.70 -15.55
CA PHE A 187 -6.66 3.92 -15.93
C PHE A 187 -6.25 2.77 -16.85
N ASP A 188 -7.15 1.82 -17.05
CA ASP A 188 -7.06 0.79 -18.08
C ASP A 188 -8.23 0.89 -19.06
N ALA A 189 -8.28 -0.02 -20.04
CA ALA A 189 -9.33 0.00 -21.06
C ALA A 189 -10.76 -0.13 -20.49
N GLY A 190 -10.95 -0.74 -19.32
CA GLY A 190 -12.26 -0.92 -18.70
C GLY A 190 -12.70 0.24 -17.82
N SER A 191 -11.78 1.11 -17.42
CA SER A 191 -12.01 2.20 -16.47
C SER A 191 -11.84 3.60 -17.07
N VAL A 192 -11.18 3.73 -18.23
CA VAL A 192 -10.93 5.02 -18.90
C VAL A 192 -12.20 5.83 -19.20
N GLY A 193 -13.36 5.17 -19.31
CA GLY A 193 -14.66 5.84 -19.47
C GLY A 193 -15.07 6.71 -18.27
N ALA A 194 -14.55 6.43 -17.08
CA ALA A 194 -14.78 7.20 -15.85
C ALA A 194 -13.66 8.22 -15.56
N ALA A 195 -12.62 8.29 -16.41
CA ALA A 195 -11.39 9.00 -16.09
C ALA A 195 -11.60 10.50 -15.84
N ASP A 196 -12.35 11.17 -16.71
CA ASP A 196 -12.59 12.61 -16.59
C ASP A 196 -13.35 12.96 -15.29
N ALA A 197 -14.32 12.13 -14.89
CA ALA A 197 -15.08 12.33 -13.66
C ALA A 197 -14.21 12.10 -12.41
N ILE A 198 -13.38 11.06 -12.42
CA ILE A 198 -12.47 10.76 -11.31
C ILE A 198 -11.40 11.85 -11.17
N VAL A 199 -10.79 12.29 -12.27
CA VAL A 199 -9.81 13.38 -12.24
C VAL A 199 -10.44 14.66 -11.67
N ALA A 200 -11.64 15.03 -12.12
CA ALA A 200 -12.35 16.21 -11.59
C ALA A 200 -12.71 16.08 -10.10
N SER A 201 -13.10 14.88 -9.66
CA SER A 201 -13.38 14.57 -8.25
C SER A 201 -12.12 14.76 -7.40
N VAL A 202 -10.96 14.27 -7.85
CA VAL A 202 -9.68 14.43 -7.15
C VAL A 202 -9.22 15.89 -7.15
N GLU A 203 -9.34 16.63 -8.25
CA GLU A 203 -9.01 18.06 -8.30
C GLU A 203 -9.83 18.88 -7.29
N THR A 204 -11.15 18.62 -7.22
CA THR A 204 -12.04 19.25 -6.25
C THR A 204 -11.66 18.82 -4.82
N GLY A 205 -11.42 17.53 -4.64
CA GLY A 205 -10.99 16.96 -3.36
C GLY A 205 -9.68 17.56 -2.83
N ILE A 206 -8.70 17.86 -3.69
CA ILE A 206 -7.45 18.52 -3.29
C ILE A 206 -7.74 19.87 -2.64
N SER A 207 -8.67 20.65 -3.22
CA SER A 207 -9.07 21.95 -2.70
C SER A 207 -9.84 21.81 -1.37
N ASP A 208 -10.78 20.86 -1.32
CA ASP A 208 -11.59 20.58 -0.13
C ASP A 208 -10.71 20.13 1.06
N VAL A 209 -9.81 19.17 0.84
CA VAL A 209 -8.91 18.63 1.88
C VAL A 209 -7.90 19.68 2.33
N SER A 210 -7.34 20.47 1.40
CA SER A 210 -6.38 21.55 1.72
C SER A 210 -6.97 22.64 2.61
N ALA A 211 -8.30 22.79 2.66
CA ALA A 211 -8.96 23.76 3.54
C ALA A 211 -8.98 23.32 5.01
N TRP A 212 -8.78 22.02 5.30
CA TRP A 212 -8.94 21.44 6.63
C TRP A 212 -7.68 20.81 7.19
N VAL A 213 -6.84 20.21 6.34
CA VAL A 213 -5.57 19.61 6.76
C VAL A 213 -4.53 20.71 6.95
N PRO A 214 -3.93 20.86 8.15
CA PRO A 214 -3.04 21.98 8.47
C PRO A 214 -1.60 21.79 7.99
N TYR A 215 -1.25 20.60 7.51
CA TYR A 215 0.10 20.26 7.06
C TYR A 215 0.39 20.84 5.66
N ASP A 216 1.66 21.12 5.40
CA ASP A 216 2.08 21.41 4.04
C ASP A 216 2.31 20.10 3.28
N TRP A 217 1.64 19.96 2.15
CA TRP A 217 1.72 18.79 1.29
C TRP A 217 1.69 19.22 -0.18
N SER A 218 2.16 18.34 -1.06
CA SER A 218 2.44 18.69 -2.46
C SER A 218 1.21 19.15 -3.23
N ARG A 219 0.00 18.70 -2.84
CA ARG A 219 -1.25 18.82 -3.61
C ARG A 219 -1.12 18.20 -5.01
N HIS A 220 -0.19 17.27 -5.16
CA HIS A 220 0.02 16.46 -6.36
C HIS A 220 -0.20 15.00 -5.99
N VAL A 221 -1.11 14.36 -6.69
CA VAL A 221 -1.71 13.09 -6.29
C VAL A 221 -1.66 12.12 -7.45
N VAL A 222 -1.26 10.89 -7.16
CA VAL A 222 -1.41 9.77 -8.11
C VAL A 222 -2.60 8.93 -7.66
N VAL A 223 -3.58 8.78 -8.54
CA VAL A 223 -4.75 7.93 -8.33
C VAL A 223 -4.76 6.79 -9.33
N TYR A 224 -4.95 5.57 -8.84
CA TYR A 224 -5.15 4.39 -9.67
C TYR A 224 -6.63 4.03 -9.67
N ALA A 225 -7.24 3.96 -10.85
CA ALA A 225 -8.62 3.54 -11.02
C ALA A 225 -8.66 2.52 -12.13
N LEU A 226 -8.30 1.28 -11.80
CA LEU A 226 -8.19 0.18 -12.75
C LEU A 226 -9.47 -0.67 -12.70
N SER A 227 -9.84 -1.26 -13.83
CA SER A 227 -10.93 -2.25 -13.88
C SER A 227 -10.44 -3.65 -13.51
N ASP A 228 -9.17 -3.96 -13.79
CA ASP A 228 -8.50 -5.17 -13.35
C ASP A 228 -8.11 -5.05 -11.86
N PRO A 229 -8.63 -5.93 -10.96
CA PRO A 229 -8.34 -5.85 -9.54
C PRO A 229 -6.94 -6.36 -9.17
N THR A 230 -6.16 -6.93 -10.10
CA THR A 230 -4.88 -7.59 -9.82
C THR A 230 -3.91 -6.69 -9.07
N PHE A 231 -3.81 -5.40 -9.43
CA PHE A 231 -2.96 -4.46 -8.70
C PHE A 231 -3.42 -4.28 -7.25
N LEU A 232 -4.71 -4.03 -7.04
CA LEU A 232 -5.28 -3.83 -5.70
C LEU A 232 -5.10 -5.08 -4.83
N GLN A 233 -5.37 -6.26 -5.38
CA GLN A 233 -5.23 -7.55 -4.68
C GLN A 233 -3.78 -7.90 -4.32
N GLY A 234 -2.81 -7.34 -5.03
CA GLY A 234 -1.40 -7.51 -4.73
C GLY A 234 -0.86 -6.56 -3.67
N LEU A 235 -1.65 -5.55 -3.23
CA LEU A 235 -1.21 -4.68 -2.15
C LEU A 235 -1.17 -5.47 -0.84
N GLU A 236 -0.02 -5.46 -0.19
CA GLU A 236 0.20 -6.02 1.14
C GLU A 236 0.04 -4.94 2.22
N ASP A 237 -0.05 -5.36 3.48
CA ASP A 237 -0.18 -4.48 4.65
C ASP A 237 -1.33 -3.46 4.56
N VAL A 238 -2.39 -3.81 3.83
CA VAL A 238 -3.59 -2.97 3.72
C VAL A 238 -4.46 -3.10 4.97
N PRO A 239 -5.36 -2.13 5.24
CA PRO A 239 -6.36 -2.28 6.27
C PRO A 239 -7.28 -3.49 6.02
N GLY A 240 -7.43 -4.37 7.00
CA GLY A 240 -8.24 -5.60 6.87
C GLY A 240 -7.49 -6.78 6.23
N ASP A 241 -8.17 -7.92 6.12
CA ASP A 241 -7.53 -9.17 5.66
C ASP A 241 -7.48 -9.29 4.11
N ASP A 242 -8.30 -8.53 3.37
CA ASP A 242 -8.38 -8.55 1.89
C ASP A 242 -8.55 -7.12 1.31
N PRO A 243 -7.58 -6.59 0.53
CA PRO A 243 -7.72 -5.29 -0.14
C PRO A 243 -8.95 -5.20 -1.05
N GLY A 244 -9.39 -6.32 -1.61
CA GLY A 244 -10.56 -6.43 -2.47
C GLY A 244 -11.86 -6.12 -1.74
N ASP A 245 -11.89 -6.21 -0.41
CA ASP A 245 -13.02 -5.87 0.45
C ASP A 245 -13.09 -4.38 0.79
N LEU A 246 -12.05 -3.61 0.48
CA LEU A 246 -12.04 -2.15 0.63
C LEU A 246 -12.53 -1.42 -0.62
N ASP A 247 -13.11 -0.25 -0.41
CA ASP A 247 -13.60 0.61 -1.50
C ASP A 247 -12.49 1.42 -2.17
N ALA A 248 -11.46 1.76 -1.40
CA ALA A 248 -10.22 2.33 -1.86
C ALA A 248 -9.11 2.02 -0.84
N VAL A 249 -7.86 2.22 -1.24
CA VAL A 249 -6.68 2.00 -0.40
C VAL A 249 -5.67 3.10 -0.68
N SER A 250 -5.30 3.85 0.35
CA SER A 250 -4.10 4.68 0.39
C SER A 250 -2.90 3.84 0.86
N PHE A 251 -1.78 3.93 0.14
CA PHE A 251 -0.60 3.12 0.42
C PHE A 251 0.71 3.91 0.23
N PRO A 252 1.78 3.54 0.95
CA PRO A 252 3.08 4.19 0.82
C PRO A 252 3.69 4.01 -0.58
N ALA A 253 4.25 5.10 -1.10
CA ALA A 253 5.00 5.14 -2.34
C ALA A 253 6.27 5.97 -2.13
N GLY A 254 7.33 5.32 -1.65
CA GLY A 254 8.57 6.01 -1.27
C GLY A 254 8.36 6.82 0.00
N GLU A 255 8.57 8.14 -0.06
CA GLU A 255 8.34 9.07 1.07
C GLU A 255 6.99 9.80 0.95
N GLY A 256 6.07 9.31 0.11
CA GLY A 256 4.73 9.86 -0.05
C GLY A 256 3.66 8.77 -0.10
N THR A 257 2.42 9.18 -0.37
CA THR A 257 1.25 8.29 -0.42
C THR A 257 0.57 8.40 -1.77
N ARG A 258 0.14 7.27 -2.31
CA ARG A 258 -0.74 7.18 -3.49
C ARG A 258 -1.99 6.42 -3.08
N PHE A 259 -3.06 6.50 -3.86
CA PHE A 259 -4.24 5.68 -3.58
C PHE A 259 -4.82 5.02 -4.82
N VAL A 260 -5.51 3.91 -4.58
CA VAL A 260 -6.23 3.14 -5.58
C VAL A 260 -7.71 3.07 -5.23
N LEU A 261 -8.56 3.25 -6.23
CA LEU A 261 -10.00 3.04 -6.14
C LEU A 261 -10.32 1.60 -6.57
N ASN A 262 -11.14 0.90 -5.80
CA ASN A 262 -11.60 -0.43 -6.15
C ASN A 262 -12.49 -0.37 -7.42
N PRO A 263 -12.34 -1.29 -8.39
CA PRO A 263 -13.19 -1.32 -9.59
C PRO A 263 -14.69 -1.21 -9.31
N ARG A 264 -15.17 -1.73 -8.18
CA ARG A 264 -16.59 -1.70 -7.78
C ARG A 264 -17.11 -0.29 -7.47
N VAL A 265 -16.24 0.67 -7.15
CA VAL A 265 -16.64 2.05 -6.85
C VAL A 265 -16.82 2.89 -8.10
N LEU A 266 -16.24 2.48 -9.24
CA LEU A 266 -16.29 3.23 -10.50
C LEU A 266 -17.71 3.36 -11.07
N GLY A 267 -18.65 2.53 -10.62
CA GLY A 267 -20.07 2.59 -11.00
C GLY A 267 -20.99 3.25 -9.97
N ARG A 268 -20.45 3.81 -8.88
CA ARG A 268 -21.24 4.48 -7.83
C ARG A 268 -21.65 5.89 -8.23
N SER A 269 -22.50 6.51 -7.42
CA SER A 269 -22.91 7.90 -7.67
C SER A 269 -21.76 8.88 -7.41
N GLU A 270 -21.75 10.00 -8.14
CA GLU A 270 -20.71 11.04 -7.99
C GLU A 270 -20.52 11.49 -6.52
N PRO A 271 -21.58 11.76 -5.72
CA PRO A 271 -21.38 12.17 -4.33
C PRO A 271 -20.71 11.12 -3.44
N GLU A 272 -20.93 9.82 -3.72
CA GLU A 272 -20.28 8.73 -3.00
C GLU A 272 -18.79 8.66 -3.35
N VAL A 273 -18.47 8.78 -4.65
CA VAL A 273 -17.08 8.82 -5.13
C VAL A 273 -16.36 10.06 -4.58
N ASP A 274 -16.99 11.24 -4.60
CA ASP A 274 -16.40 12.48 -4.10
C ASP A 274 -16.08 12.41 -2.60
N ARG A 275 -16.97 11.81 -1.80
CA ARG A 275 -16.69 11.59 -0.37
C ARG A 275 -15.52 10.62 -0.19
N LEU A 276 -15.52 9.49 -0.90
CA LEU A 276 -14.44 8.50 -0.83
C LEU A 276 -13.09 9.12 -1.25
N VAL A 277 -13.06 9.88 -2.34
CA VAL A 277 -11.86 10.56 -2.81
C VAL A 277 -11.32 11.54 -1.76
N ARG A 278 -12.18 12.34 -1.10
CA ARG A 278 -11.73 13.23 -0.01
C ARG A 278 -11.19 12.47 1.20
N HIS A 279 -11.77 11.31 1.50
CA HIS A 279 -11.27 10.42 2.56
C HIS A 279 -9.84 9.96 2.24
N GLU A 280 -9.62 9.34 1.07
CA GLU A 280 -8.27 8.90 0.65
C GLU A 280 -7.25 10.05 0.53
N LEU A 281 -7.69 11.18 -0.01
CA LEU A 281 -6.84 12.38 -0.09
C LEU A 281 -6.43 12.91 1.27
N THR A 282 -7.20 12.66 2.33
CA THR A 282 -6.80 13.05 3.68
C THR A 282 -5.58 12.26 4.13
N HIS A 283 -5.52 10.94 3.87
CA HIS A 283 -4.31 10.14 4.12
C HIS A 283 -3.11 10.63 3.31
N VAL A 284 -3.31 11.03 2.04
CA VAL A 284 -2.25 11.64 1.22
C VAL A 284 -1.75 12.96 1.81
N ALA A 285 -2.66 13.81 2.27
CA ALA A 285 -2.32 15.12 2.82
C ALA A 285 -1.68 15.06 4.22
N VAL A 286 -2.06 14.06 5.02
CA VAL A 286 -1.47 13.80 6.35
C VAL A 286 -0.10 13.14 6.21
N GLY A 287 0.09 12.27 5.22
CA GLY A 287 1.38 11.65 4.91
C GLY A 287 1.93 10.84 6.10
N THR A 288 3.24 10.97 6.38
CA THR A 288 3.89 10.16 7.43
C THR A 288 3.41 10.44 8.86
N HIS A 289 2.61 11.49 9.08
CA HIS A 289 1.93 11.69 10.37
C HIS A 289 0.89 10.59 10.65
N ASP A 290 0.42 9.93 9.59
CA ASP A 290 -0.58 8.87 9.64
C ASP A 290 0.03 7.52 10.07
N ASP A 291 1.26 7.23 9.64
CA ASP A 291 1.94 5.92 9.83
C ASP A 291 2.04 5.43 11.28
N ALA A 292 2.05 6.35 12.24
CA ALA A 292 2.19 6.06 13.67
C ALA A 292 0.93 6.38 14.49
N ALA A 293 -0.12 6.88 13.84
CA ALA A 293 -1.37 7.22 14.50
C ALA A 293 -2.16 5.95 14.84
N PRO A 294 -2.91 5.91 15.96
CA PRO A 294 -3.89 4.86 16.17
C PRO A 294 -4.96 4.95 15.09
N VAL A 295 -5.42 3.80 14.60
CA VAL A 295 -6.27 3.69 13.40
C VAL A 295 -7.56 4.51 13.58
N TRP A 296 -8.17 4.49 14.76
CA TRP A 296 -9.38 5.27 15.02
C TRP A 296 -9.21 6.79 14.81
N LEU A 297 -8.01 7.33 15.04
CA LEU A 297 -7.77 8.77 14.88
C LEU A 297 -7.48 9.09 13.41
N SER A 298 -6.65 8.28 12.76
CA SER A 298 -6.35 8.36 11.32
C SER A 298 -7.64 8.32 10.49
N GLU A 299 -8.40 7.24 10.63
CA GLU A 299 -9.65 7.00 9.90
C GLU A 299 -10.74 7.99 10.31
N GLY A 300 -10.78 8.35 11.60
CA GLY A 300 -11.71 9.35 12.11
C GLY A 300 -11.47 10.74 11.52
N LEU A 301 -10.21 11.13 11.31
CA LEU A 301 -9.84 12.38 10.65
C LEU A 301 -10.19 12.34 9.16
N ALA A 302 -9.87 11.25 8.47
CA ALA A 302 -10.23 11.07 7.05
C ALA A 302 -11.74 11.16 6.83
N GLU A 303 -12.55 10.48 7.65
CA GLU A 303 -14.00 10.61 7.65
C GLU A 303 -14.46 12.03 7.97
N TRP A 304 -13.91 12.64 9.03
CA TRP A 304 -14.27 13.99 9.46
C TRP A 304 -14.01 15.05 8.39
N VAL A 305 -12.87 14.99 7.70
CA VAL A 305 -12.52 15.86 6.56
C VAL A 305 -13.41 15.58 5.36
N SER A 306 -13.67 14.31 5.02
CA SER A 306 -14.43 13.91 3.83
C SER A 306 -15.85 14.50 3.77
N VAL A 307 -16.43 14.78 4.93
CA VAL A 307 -17.79 15.32 5.07
C VAL A 307 -17.85 16.84 5.26
N ARG A 308 -16.71 17.53 5.42
CA ARG A 308 -16.72 18.98 5.69
C ARG A 308 -17.40 19.80 4.58
N PRO A 309 -17.23 19.50 3.29
CA PRO A 309 -17.90 20.23 2.21
C PRO A 309 -19.41 19.94 2.13
N ILE A 310 -19.89 18.89 2.82
CA ILE A 310 -21.27 18.44 2.78
C ILE A 310 -22.09 19.16 3.87
N PRO A 311 -23.27 19.72 3.55
CA PRO A 311 -24.17 20.30 4.55
C PRO A 311 -24.50 19.30 5.67
N PRO A 312 -24.53 19.71 6.96
CA PRO A 312 -24.77 18.81 8.07
C PRO A 312 -26.00 17.90 7.92
N GLU A 313 -27.10 18.40 7.35
CA GLU A 313 -28.35 17.67 7.11
C GLU A 313 -28.25 16.57 6.05
N GLU A 314 -27.24 16.64 5.18
CA GLU A 314 -26.97 15.67 4.12
C GLU A 314 -25.96 14.60 4.57
N ARG A 315 -25.20 14.85 5.64
CA ARG A 315 -24.20 13.89 6.16
C ARG A 315 -24.86 12.62 6.65
N ARG A 316 -24.45 11.48 6.09
CA ARG A 316 -24.96 10.14 6.44
C ARG A 316 -23.96 9.37 7.29
N LEU A 317 -24.45 8.90 8.44
CA LEU A 317 -23.76 7.94 9.30
C LEU A 317 -24.09 6.51 8.85
N PRO A 318 -23.12 5.57 8.88
CA PRO A 318 -23.42 4.17 8.68
C PRO A 318 -24.45 3.64 9.68
N ASP A 319 -25.45 2.89 9.19
CA ASP A 319 -26.51 2.29 10.01
C ASP A 319 -25.97 1.44 11.17
N SER A 320 -24.84 0.75 10.96
CA SER A 320 -24.18 -0.09 11.96
C SER A 320 -23.67 0.73 13.15
N ALA A 321 -23.11 1.92 12.91
CA ALA A 321 -22.64 2.83 13.95
C ALA A 321 -23.79 3.36 14.80
N LEU A 322 -24.90 3.78 14.16
CA LEU A 322 -26.11 4.22 14.88
C LEU A 322 -26.66 3.09 15.76
N LYS A 323 -26.79 1.88 15.19
CA LYS A 323 -27.29 0.71 15.94
C LYS A 323 -26.36 0.32 17.09
N ALA A 324 -25.05 0.45 16.94
CA ALA A 324 -24.09 0.21 18.01
C ALA A 324 -24.24 1.23 19.15
N ALA A 325 -24.45 2.50 18.82
CA ALA A 325 -24.73 3.57 19.77
C ALA A 325 -26.05 3.32 20.53
N GLU A 326 -27.14 3.00 19.81
CA GLU A 326 -28.46 2.72 20.41
C GLU A 326 -28.46 1.52 21.35
N ARG A 327 -27.70 0.46 21.02
CA ARG A 327 -27.57 -0.72 21.88
C ARG A 327 -26.66 -0.51 23.10
N GLY A 328 -25.89 0.58 23.14
CA GLY A 328 -24.89 0.82 24.18
C GLY A 328 -23.79 -0.23 24.21
N THR A 329 -23.45 -0.81 23.05
CA THR A 329 -22.39 -1.84 22.93
C THR A 329 -21.00 -1.24 22.87
N VAL A 330 -20.87 0.04 22.53
CA VAL A 330 -19.60 0.77 22.51
C VAL A 330 -19.08 0.99 23.93
N ARG A 331 -17.89 0.45 24.23
CA ARG A 331 -17.25 0.52 25.56
C ARG A 331 -15.97 1.33 25.59
N ASP A 332 -15.32 1.48 24.44
CA ASP A 332 -14.05 2.16 24.24
C ASP A 332 -13.94 2.56 22.78
N LEU A 333 -12.87 3.28 22.41
CA LEU A 333 -12.55 3.51 21.00
C LEU A 333 -12.16 2.19 20.32
N PRO A 334 -12.36 2.06 19.00
CA PRO A 334 -11.95 0.86 18.27
C PRO A 334 -10.46 0.56 18.43
N ASP A 335 -10.12 -0.72 18.60
CA ASP A 335 -8.73 -1.20 18.66
C ASP A 335 -8.17 -1.37 17.25
N ASP A 336 -6.90 -1.01 17.05
CA ASP A 336 -6.23 -1.09 15.75
C ASP A 336 -6.32 -2.48 15.12
N ARG A 337 -6.21 -3.55 15.93
CA ARG A 337 -6.19 -4.95 15.43
C ARG A 337 -7.55 -5.44 14.98
N THR A 338 -8.63 -4.86 15.49
CA THR A 338 -10.01 -5.27 15.16
C THR A 338 -10.76 -4.17 14.42
N PHE A 339 -10.07 -3.10 14.01
CA PHE A 339 -10.72 -1.97 13.37
C PHE A 339 -11.47 -2.39 12.09
N ASN A 340 -10.84 -3.25 11.29
CA ASN A 340 -11.34 -3.70 10.00
C ASN A 340 -12.02 -5.08 10.03
N ASP A 341 -12.58 -5.48 11.17
CA ASP A 341 -13.35 -6.73 11.27
C ASP A 341 -14.80 -6.57 10.73
N ASP A 342 -15.66 -7.54 11.04
CA ASP A 342 -17.08 -7.55 10.65
C ASP A 342 -17.86 -6.30 11.11
N ASP A 343 -17.39 -5.58 12.14
CA ASP A 343 -17.98 -4.35 12.67
C ASP A 343 -17.31 -3.06 12.13
N SER A 344 -16.43 -3.15 11.13
CA SER A 344 -15.66 -2.03 10.55
C SER A 344 -16.49 -0.77 10.29
N GLN A 345 -17.64 -0.88 9.64
CA GLN A 345 -18.52 0.26 9.36
C GLN A 345 -18.99 0.99 10.63
N ALA A 346 -19.16 0.25 11.74
CA ALA A 346 -19.45 0.86 13.04
C ALA A 346 -18.22 1.55 13.64
N HIS A 347 -17.03 0.96 13.46
CA HIS A 347 -15.75 1.54 13.90
C HIS A 347 -15.44 2.85 13.19
N TYR A 348 -15.55 2.91 11.85
CA TYR A 348 -15.43 4.14 11.07
C TYR A 348 -16.39 5.23 11.53
N GLY A 349 -17.68 4.89 11.71
CA GLY A 349 -18.67 5.83 12.22
C GLY A 349 -18.36 6.33 13.63
N LEU A 350 -17.90 5.46 14.52
CA LEU A 350 -17.52 5.85 15.89
C LEU A 350 -16.26 6.73 15.91
N ALA A 351 -15.24 6.38 15.12
CA ALA A 351 -13.99 7.12 14.94
C ALA A 351 -14.27 8.55 14.44
N TRP A 352 -15.08 8.68 13.38
CA TRP A 352 -15.52 9.97 12.87
C TRP A 352 -16.16 10.84 13.98
N TRP A 353 -17.12 10.27 14.72
CA TRP A 353 -17.82 11.04 15.74
C TRP A 353 -17.00 11.30 17.01
N ALA A 354 -15.94 10.52 17.26
CA ALA A 354 -14.94 10.86 18.27
C ALA A 354 -14.15 12.11 17.86
N VAL A 355 -13.68 12.19 16.62
CA VAL A 355 -13.02 13.38 16.06
C VAL A 355 -13.96 14.59 16.04
N GLU A 356 -15.21 14.39 15.64
CA GLU A 356 -16.25 15.44 15.69
C GLU A 356 -16.47 15.94 17.13
N SER A 357 -16.50 15.05 18.13
CA SER A 357 -16.64 15.42 19.54
C SER A 357 -15.44 16.24 20.03
N ILE A 358 -14.22 15.87 19.63
CA ILE A 358 -13.00 16.63 19.94
C ILE A 358 -13.08 18.03 19.32
N ALA A 359 -13.38 18.11 18.02
CA ALA A 359 -13.48 19.38 17.31
C ALA A 359 -14.54 20.31 17.93
N ASN A 360 -15.70 19.77 18.28
CA ASN A 360 -16.80 20.54 18.88
C ASN A 360 -16.48 21.03 20.31
N SER A 361 -15.72 20.25 21.08
CA SER A 361 -15.46 20.56 22.50
C SER A 361 -14.18 21.37 22.71
N TYR A 362 -13.17 21.17 21.86
CA TYR A 362 -11.82 21.73 22.03
C TYR A 362 -11.37 22.59 20.84
N GLY A 363 -12.19 22.72 19.80
CA GLY A 363 -11.92 23.48 18.58
C GLY A 363 -11.36 22.64 17.44
N GLU A 364 -11.50 23.14 16.21
CA GLU A 364 -11.16 22.41 14.97
C GLU A 364 -9.67 22.03 14.83
N GLN A 365 -8.78 22.67 15.60
CA GLN A 365 -7.35 22.36 15.62
C GLN A 365 -6.96 21.25 16.61
N ALA A 366 -7.85 20.92 17.55
CA ALA A 366 -7.56 19.94 18.59
C ALA A 366 -7.34 18.52 18.05
N PRO A 367 -8.10 18.01 17.05
CA PRO A 367 -7.81 16.70 16.46
C PRO A 367 -6.41 16.59 15.86
N TRP A 368 -5.94 17.64 15.18
CA TRP A 368 -4.60 17.67 14.58
C TRP A 368 -3.49 17.75 15.64
N THR A 369 -3.70 18.53 16.70
CA THR A 369 -2.77 18.59 17.84
C THR A 369 -2.67 17.25 18.56
N LEU A 370 -3.78 16.51 18.62
CA LEU A 370 -3.81 15.15 19.16
C LEU A 370 -3.03 14.20 18.24
N LEU A 371 -3.25 14.27 16.93
CA LEU A 371 -2.53 13.48 15.92
C LEU A 371 -1.01 13.65 16.08
N ASP A 372 -0.53 14.89 16.08
CA ASP A 372 0.90 15.19 16.23
C ASP A 372 1.50 14.59 17.51
N ALA A 373 0.73 14.52 18.60
CA ALA A 373 1.21 14.01 19.87
C ALA A 373 1.18 12.48 19.97
N VAL A 374 0.19 11.81 19.37
CA VAL A 374 0.12 10.34 19.35
C VAL A 374 1.06 9.73 18.33
N SER A 375 1.39 10.45 17.24
CA SER A 375 2.33 9.98 16.21
C SER A 375 3.81 10.08 16.65
N VAL A 376 4.09 10.56 17.86
CA VAL A 376 5.44 10.50 18.44
C VAL A 376 5.81 9.03 18.74
N PRO A 377 6.96 8.52 18.25
CA PRO A 377 7.34 7.13 18.47
C PRO A 377 7.32 6.72 19.95
N GLY A 378 6.55 5.67 20.25
CA GLY A 378 6.41 5.13 21.61
C GLY A 378 5.44 5.88 22.52
N ALA A 379 4.64 6.81 21.98
CA ALA A 379 3.57 7.46 22.72
C ALA A 379 2.52 6.44 23.19
N ASP A 380 2.07 6.58 24.44
CA ASP A 380 0.92 5.84 24.95
C ASP A 380 -0.36 6.64 24.66
N VAL A 381 -1.14 6.17 23.68
CA VAL A 381 -2.35 6.84 23.19
C VAL A 381 -3.29 7.22 24.34
N GLY A 382 -3.53 6.29 25.27
CA GLY A 382 -4.42 6.53 26.41
C GLY A 382 -3.95 7.65 27.34
N SER A 383 -2.64 7.75 27.58
CA SER A 383 -2.04 8.82 28.37
C SER A 383 -2.08 10.16 27.63
N VAL A 384 -1.77 10.18 26.32
CA VAL A 384 -1.83 11.41 25.51
C VAL A 384 -3.26 11.96 25.46
N VAL A 385 -4.26 11.12 25.20
CA VAL A 385 -5.68 11.51 25.19
C VAL A 385 -6.08 12.09 26.55
N ARG A 386 -5.64 11.48 27.66
CA ARG A 386 -5.91 11.99 29.01
C ARG A 386 -5.24 13.33 29.27
N ASP A 387 -3.98 13.46 28.92
CA ASP A 387 -3.19 14.66 29.22
C ASP A 387 -3.66 15.87 28.40
N GLN A 388 -4.07 15.66 27.14
CA GLN A 388 -4.52 16.74 26.26
C GLN A 388 -6.00 17.08 26.42
N LEU A 389 -6.87 16.07 26.54
CA LEU A 389 -8.32 16.28 26.53
C LEU A 389 -8.94 16.21 27.93
N GLY A 390 -8.21 15.68 28.93
CA GLY A 390 -8.77 15.39 30.25
C GLY A 390 -9.75 14.21 30.25
N LEU A 391 -9.71 13.36 29.22
CA LEU A 391 -10.61 12.22 29.01
C LEU A 391 -9.83 10.91 28.89
N THR A 392 -10.44 9.82 29.29
CA THR A 392 -10.02 8.48 28.84
C THR A 392 -10.59 8.20 27.45
N THR A 393 -9.99 7.24 26.73
CA THR A 393 -10.52 6.74 25.45
C THR A 393 -11.97 6.26 25.58
N ARG A 394 -12.33 5.64 26.72
CA ARG A 394 -13.70 5.26 27.07
C ARG A 394 -14.65 6.45 27.17
N GLU A 395 -14.24 7.50 27.87
CA GLU A 395 -15.07 8.71 28.00
C GLU A 395 -15.23 9.41 26.65
N LEU A 396 -14.18 9.44 25.83
CA LEU A 396 -14.25 9.97 24.47
C LEU A 396 -15.21 9.15 23.59
N ALA A 397 -15.15 7.81 23.64
CA ALA A 397 -16.10 6.95 22.93
C ALA A 397 -17.55 7.17 23.40
N GLN A 398 -17.76 7.40 24.71
CA GLN A 398 -19.08 7.74 25.24
C GLN A 398 -19.59 9.10 24.74
N GLN A 399 -18.71 10.11 24.65
CA GLN A 399 -19.08 11.39 24.06
C GLN A 399 -19.47 11.25 22.58
N ALA A 400 -18.70 10.48 21.80
CA ALA A 400 -19.03 10.17 20.41
C ALA A 400 -20.41 9.51 20.28
N VAL A 401 -20.71 8.51 21.10
CA VAL A 401 -22.03 7.85 21.15
C VAL A 401 -23.16 8.83 21.47
N LEU A 402 -22.99 9.68 22.49
CA LEU A 402 -23.99 10.67 22.86
C LEU A 402 -24.25 11.66 21.71
N LEU A 403 -23.19 12.05 21.01
CA LEU A 403 -23.27 12.99 19.91
C LEU A 403 -23.90 12.35 18.65
N ILE A 404 -23.62 11.08 18.36
CA ILE A 404 -24.31 10.28 17.34
C ILE A 404 -25.81 10.26 17.62
N LEU A 405 -26.22 9.90 18.85
CA LEU A 405 -27.62 9.78 19.22
C LEU A 405 -28.32 11.15 19.17
N ALA A 406 -27.67 12.22 19.62
CA ALA A 406 -28.22 13.57 19.55
C ALA A 406 -28.46 14.04 18.11
N THR A 407 -27.59 13.62 17.17
CA THR A 407 -27.68 14.00 15.76
C THR A 407 -28.68 13.16 14.98
N TYR A 408 -28.69 11.84 15.17
CA TYR A 408 -29.37 10.91 14.27
C TYR A 408 -30.52 10.12 14.89
N ALA A 409 -30.63 10.04 16.22
CA ALA A 409 -31.74 9.32 16.81
C ALA A 409 -33.04 10.09 16.53
N ALA A 410 -34.08 9.37 16.13
CA ALA A 410 -35.39 9.96 15.89
C ALA A 410 -35.91 10.66 17.17
N PRO A 411 -36.49 11.88 17.08
CA PRO A 411 -37.10 12.54 18.23
C PRO A 411 -38.17 11.64 18.86
N GLY A 412 -37.87 11.04 20.02
CA GLY A 412 -38.80 10.16 20.75
C GLY A 412 -38.29 8.75 21.07
N ALA A 413 -37.11 8.34 20.60
CA ALA A 413 -36.44 7.14 21.09
C ALA A 413 -35.87 7.41 22.50
N GLY A 414 -36.73 7.24 23.52
CA GLY A 414 -36.38 7.56 24.90
C GLY A 414 -35.11 6.86 25.37
N LEU A 415 -34.25 7.61 26.04
CA LEU A 415 -33.18 7.07 26.89
C LEU A 415 -33.82 6.06 27.85
N VAL A 416 -33.57 4.78 27.64
CA VAL A 416 -33.95 3.73 28.59
C VAL A 416 -33.08 3.96 29.83
N SER A 417 -33.65 4.63 30.83
CA SER A 417 -33.01 4.80 32.13
C SER A 417 -32.59 3.42 32.66
N PRO A 418 -31.36 3.26 33.16
CA PRO A 418 -30.96 2.01 33.79
C PRO A 418 -31.83 1.80 35.04
N SER A 419 -32.53 0.67 35.09
CA SER A 419 -33.24 0.24 36.30
C SER A 419 -32.27 0.19 37.47
N PRO A 420 -32.59 0.81 38.62
CA PRO A 420 -31.79 0.63 39.82
C PRO A 420 -32.00 -0.81 40.32
N THR A 421 -30.89 -1.48 40.61
CA THR A 421 -30.85 -2.71 41.42
C THR A 421 -30.57 -2.38 42.87
#